data_AF-A0A9D6J594-F1
#
_entry.id   AF-A0A9D6J594-F1
#
_cell.length_a   1.000
_cell.length_b   1.000
_cell.length_c   1.000
_cell.angle_alpha   90.00
_cell.angle_beta   90.00
_cell.angle_gamma   90.00
#
_symmetry.space_group_name_H-M   'P 1'
#
loop_
_entity.id
_entity.type
_entity.pdbx_description
1 polymer ?
#
loop_
_entity_poly.entity_id
_entity_poly.type
_entity_poly.pdbx_seq_one_letter_code
_entity_poly.pdbx_strand_id
1 'polypeptide(L)'
;MAAMSMGFRSWKLPAKIFSGCPQGFVNLILDPDERIRRYPPYMLRERMENVSTASGIKRVLVNRPEECLAIVGLKIGEVASGGYPIPPKIEREISFQYFAQVDPRAIASETLDFATVLLSSSTSIPPNQETLESKVKDRIVFIGPTASEFHDVFFTSFSGKDQKENPVPGVFIHAMIANSILENHVIKRVSLRTEQIIAGLFLFGSVTLVWIFSPIKGLALFALIALGYAGSGFLLFSRSLLWFPIASPLLSAIGALIPNLALRVLVSEQKHAVIKKLFSAYVSPKVLTYVQQRPDLLKLEGERREATVFFSDLKGFTTISETMPAERLSQVMNDYLTPMTEIIMEHEGYLDKYIGDAIMAVFGIPMEDPKHALHACQAAVRQKRRLVQVAQIIEREANVKISARMGVNSGIVCAGNMGSKERFQYTVMGDIVNQASRFEGANKIFGSSIMMGESTFLAVRKDVFARLLAHLTVKGKTEAVVVYELIDLREGLSIEESAKLEEFCALFDAAMALFIAGNLDSAKAGFLAFKEKFPDDGPAAFYLDRCMEIISEGVPTGFLGVVKLDSK
;
A
#
# COMPACT_ATOMS: atom_id res chain seq x y z
N MET A 1 3.88 -43.78 -1.25
CA MET A 1 3.90 -44.96 -2.13
C MET A 1 3.96 -46.23 -1.30
N ALA A 2 2.86 -46.58 -0.64
CA ALA A 2 2.51 -47.96 -0.38
C ALA A 2 1.26 -48.16 -1.23
N ALA A 3 1.45 -48.62 -2.46
CA ALA A 3 0.34 -49.15 -3.23
C ALA A 3 -0.16 -50.32 -2.38
N MET A 4 -1.30 -50.14 -1.71
CA MET A 4 -2.03 -51.27 -1.14
C MET A 4 -2.22 -52.24 -2.31
N SER A 5 -1.48 -53.35 -2.28
CA SER A 5 -1.68 -54.50 -3.16
C SER A 5 -3.01 -55.14 -2.77
N MET A 6 -4.11 -54.46 -3.06
CA MET A 6 -5.46 -55.01 -2.97
C MET A 6 -5.71 -55.74 -4.27
N GLY A 7 -5.30 -57.01 -4.29
CA GLY A 7 -5.61 -57.92 -5.39
C GLY A 7 -7.11 -58.19 -5.46
N PHE A 8 -7.57 -58.57 -6.66
CA PHE A 8 -8.91 -59.08 -6.89
C PHE A 8 -9.18 -60.26 -5.93
N ARG A 9 -10.32 -60.25 -5.21
CA ARG A 9 -10.66 -61.33 -4.27
C ARG A 9 -11.65 -62.30 -4.89
N SER A 10 -11.39 -63.60 -4.76
CA SER A 10 -12.37 -64.63 -5.08
C SER A 10 -13.46 -64.69 -4.01
N TRP A 11 -14.71 -64.43 -4.39
CA TRP A 11 -15.86 -64.47 -3.48
C TRP A 11 -16.59 -65.81 -3.58
N LYS A 12 -16.82 -66.47 -2.44
CA LYS A 12 -17.64 -67.69 -2.39
C LYS A 12 -19.14 -67.37 -2.24
N LEU A 13 -19.99 -68.03 -3.00
CA LEU A 13 -21.45 -67.93 -2.99
C LEU A 13 -22.08 -69.12 -2.25
N PRO A 14 -23.13 -68.91 -1.45
CA PRO A 14 -23.96 -70.02 -0.95
C PRO A 14 -24.79 -70.62 -2.10
N ALA A 15 -24.67 -71.93 -2.33
CA ALA A 15 -25.26 -72.65 -3.47
C ALA A 15 -26.81 -72.64 -3.59
N LYS A 16 -27.55 -72.06 -2.63
CA LYS A 16 -29.02 -72.20 -2.52
C LYS A 16 -29.87 -71.02 -2.98
N ILE A 17 -29.31 -69.93 -3.51
CA ILE A 17 -30.03 -68.62 -3.55
C ILE A 17 -30.52 -68.19 -4.96
N PHE A 18 -30.16 -68.89 -6.05
CA PHE A 18 -30.35 -68.34 -7.41
C PHE A 18 -31.58 -68.80 -8.21
N SER A 19 -32.59 -69.42 -7.61
CA SER A 19 -33.86 -69.66 -8.31
C SER A 19 -34.76 -68.41 -8.24
N GLY A 20 -34.72 -67.54 -9.26
CA GLY A 20 -35.75 -66.51 -9.47
C GLY A 20 -35.34 -65.03 -9.34
N CYS A 21 -34.05 -64.67 -9.39
CA CYS A 21 -33.67 -63.24 -9.35
C CYS A 21 -34.06 -62.49 -10.66
N PRO A 22 -34.71 -61.31 -10.56
CA PRO A 22 -35.12 -60.53 -11.73
C PRO A 22 -33.94 -59.83 -12.41
N GLN A 23 -34.12 -59.57 -13.71
CA GLN A 23 -33.18 -58.94 -14.63
C GLN A 23 -32.64 -57.60 -14.10
N GLY A 24 -31.31 -57.47 -14.02
CA GLY A 24 -30.62 -56.20 -13.80
C GLY A 24 -30.11 -55.59 -15.11
N PHE A 25 -29.74 -54.31 -15.10
CA PHE A 25 -29.11 -53.68 -16.28
C PHE A 25 -27.58 -53.74 -16.19
N VAL A 26 -26.95 -53.91 -17.36
CA VAL A 26 -25.49 -54.04 -17.53
C VAL A 26 -24.92 -52.82 -18.27
N ASN A 27 -25.73 -51.82 -18.61
CA ASN A 27 -25.23 -50.68 -19.40
C ASN A 27 -24.25 -49.81 -18.60
N LEU A 28 -23.17 -49.41 -19.28
CA LEU A 28 -22.20 -48.43 -18.80
C LEU A 28 -22.58 -47.07 -19.37
N ILE A 29 -22.48 -46.01 -18.55
CA ILE A 29 -22.71 -44.64 -18.97
C ILE A 29 -21.35 -43.96 -19.14
N LEU A 30 -21.15 -43.32 -20.29
CA LEU A 30 -19.95 -42.57 -20.60
C LEU A 30 -20.07 -41.14 -20.07
N ASP A 31 -18.99 -40.63 -19.48
CA ASP A 31 -18.81 -39.20 -19.24
C ASP A 31 -18.72 -38.44 -20.58
N PRO A 32 -18.87 -37.10 -20.59
CA PRO A 32 -18.77 -36.29 -21.82
C PRO A 32 -17.47 -36.44 -22.61
N ASP A 33 -16.41 -36.96 -21.99
CA ASP A 33 -15.12 -37.25 -22.63
C ASP A 33 -14.95 -38.74 -23.00
N GLU A 34 -16.06 -39.46 -23.15
CA GLU A 34 -16.14 -40.86 -23.58
C GLU A 34 -15.43 -41.86 -22.63
N ARG A 35 -15.19 -41.45 -21.38
CA ARG A 35 -14.59 -42.29 -20.35
C ARG A 35 -15.63 -42.73 -19.35
N ILE A 36 -15.46 -43.93 -18.81
CA ILE A 36 -16.28 -44.40 -17.69
C ILE A 36 -15.57 -43.98 -16.41
N ARG A 37 -16.26 -43.22 -15.57
CA ARG A 37 -15.84 -42.91 -14.19
C ARG A 37 -16.90 -43.19 -13.14
N ARG A 38 -18.16 -43.28 -13.59
CA ARG A 38 -19.34 -43.30 -12.76
C ARG A 38 -20.22 -44.47 -13.17
N TYR A 39 -20.89 -45.06 -12.21
CA TYR A 39 -21.85 -46.11 -12.48
C TYR A 39 -23.12 -45.94 -11.62
N PRO A 40 -24.30 -45.94 -12.24
CA PRO A 40 -25.55 -45.77 -11.52
C PRO A 40 -25.88 -47.07 -10.77
N PRO A 41 -26.07 -47.04 -9.44
CA PRO A 41 -26.42 -48.24 -8.68
C PRO A 41 -27.84 -48.77 -9.02
N TYR A 42 -28.72 -47.89 -9.51
CA TYR A 42 -30.10 -48.15 -9.94
C TYR A 42 -30.46 -47.26 -11.14
N MET A 43 -31.43 -47.70 -11.96
CA MET A 43 -31.95 -46.92 -13.09
C MET A 43 -33.48 -47.00 -13.12
N LEU A 44 -34.13 -45.85 -13.35
CA LEU A 44 -35.58 -45.77 -13.51
C LEU A 44 -35.94 -45.83 -14.99
N ARG A 45 -36.67 -46.88 -15.42
CA ARG A 45 -37.18 -46.99 -16.80
C ARG A 45 -38.64 -47.41 -16.78
N GLU A 46 -39.52 -46.61 -17.40
CA GLU A 46 -40.94 -46.95 -17.64
C GLU A 46 -41.70 -47.49 -16.41
N ARG A 47 -41.57 -46.82 -15.26
CA ARG A 47 -42.19 -47.18 -13.96
C ARG A 47 -41.67 -48.46 -13.30
N MET A 48 -40.64 -49.11 -13.83
CA MET A 48 -39.90 -50.17 -13.12
C MET A 48 -38.50 -49.68 -12.70
N GLU A 49 -38.13 -49.95 -11.45
CA GLU A 49 -36.79 -49.70 -10.95
C GLU A 49 -35.90 -50.92 -11.22
N ASN A 50 -34.94 -50.78 -12.14
CA ASN A 50 -33.98 -51.85 -12.42
C ASN A 50 -32.72 -51.64 -11.59
N VAL A 51 -32.28 -52.68 -10.90
CA VAL A 51 -31.03 -52.68 -10.12
C VAL A 51 -29.87 -53.04 -11.05
N SER A 52 -28.73 -52.41 -10.83
CA SER A 52 -27.51 -52.75 -11.58
C SER A 52 -26.98 -54.14 -11.19
N THR A 53 -26.28 -54.84 -12.10
CA THR A 53 -25.74 -56.18 -11.83
C THR A 53 -24.87 -56.23 -10.56
N ALA A 54 -24.03 -55.22 -10.36
CA ALA A 54 -23.14 -55.13 -9.21
C ALA A 54 -23.89 -54.93 -7.88
N SER A 55 -24.92 -54.07 -7.86
CA SER A 55 -25.81 -53.90 -6.71
C SER A 55 -26.65 -55.17 -6.42
N GLY A 56 -27.08 -55.88 -7.47
CA GLY A 56 -27.80 -57.15 -7.36
C GLY A 56 -26.96 -58.24 -6.70
N ILE A 57 -25.69 -58.40 -7.12
CA ILE A 57 -24.74 -59.36 -6.54
C ILE A 57 -24.53 -59.11 -5.03
N LYS A 58 -24.31 -57.85 -4.63
CA LYS A 58 -24.15 -57.51 -3.21
C LYS A 58 -25.41 -57.81 -2.40
N ARG A 59 -26.59 -57.58 -2.96
CA ARG A 59 -27.87 -57.89 -2.32
C ARG A 59 -28.03 -59.39 -2.05
N VAL A 60 -27.66 -60.24 -3.01
CA VAL A 60 -27.71 -61.70 -2.87
C VAL A 60 -26.74 -62.19 -1.78
N LEU A 61 -25.52 -61.65 -1.74
CA LEU A 61 -24.52 -62.03 -0.72
C LEU A 61 -24.91 -61.64 0.70
N VAL A 62 -25.73 -60.60 0.88
CA VAL A 62 -26.25 -60.15 2.19
C VAL A 62 -27.52 -60.93 2.60
N ASN A 63 -27.88 -61.99 1.87
CA ASN A 63 -28.86 -63.00 2.24
C ASN A 63 -30.31 -62.47 2.41
N ARG A 64 -30.81 -61.70 1.43
CA ARG A 64 -32.22 -61.23 1.39
C ARG A 64 -32.88 -61.38 0.01
N PRO A 65 -33.22 -62.61 -0.42
CA PRO A 65 -33.81 -62.88 -1.73
C PRO A 65 -35.31 -62.57 -1.88
N GLU A 66 -36.08 -62.43 -0.79
CA GLU A 66 -37.56 -62.41 -0.85
C GLU A 66 -38.22 -61.02 -1.05
N GLU A 67 -37.47 -59.93 -1.05
CA GLU A 67 -38.00 -58.58 -1.29
C GLU A 67 -38.06 -58.24 -2.80
N CYS A 68 -38.69 -59.11 -3.58
CA CYS A 68 -39.00 -58.85 -4.98
C CYS A 68 -40.15 -57.83 -5.08
N LEU A 69 -39.91 -56.72 -5.79
CA LEU A 69 -40.91 -55.85 -6.44
C LEU A 69 -41.73 -54.82 -5.65
N ALA A 70 -41.46 -54.50 -4.38
CA ALA A 70 -42.16 -53.38 -3.73
C ALA A 70 -41.26 -52.53 -2.83
N ILE A 71 -40.70 -51.43 -3.37
CA ILE A 71 -40.37 -50.29 -2.51
C ILE A 71 -41.66 -49.50 -2.31
N VAL A 72 -42.42 -49.89 -1.29
CA VAL A 72 -43.42 -49.02 -0.68
C VAL A 72 -42.64 -47.92 0.05
N GLY A 73 -42.57 -46.74 -0.58
CA GLY A 73 -42.34 -45.46 0.08
C GLY A 73 -41.09 -45.33 0.96
N LEU A 74 -39.89 -45.36 0.37
CA LEU A 74 -38.71 -44.80 1.06
C LEU A 74 -38.79 -43.27 1.04
N LYS A 75 -39.20 -42.69 2.17
CA LYS A 75 -39.01 -41.27 2.46
C LYS A 75 -37.51 -40.96 2.42
N ILE A 76 -37.19 -39.89 1.72
CA ILE A 76 -35.85 -39.35 1.54
C ILE A 76 -35.19 -39.15 2.91
N GLY A 77 -34.09 -39.86 3.17
CA GLY A 77 -33.26 -39.64 4.34
C GLY A 77 -33.39 -40.66 5.48
N GLU A 78 -34.27 -41.67 5.38
CA GLU A 78 -34.34 -42.75 6.38
C GLU A 78 -33.74 -44.06 5.86
N VAL A 79 -32.96 -44.66 6.76
CA VAL A 79 -32.26 -45.94 6.67
C VAL A 79 -33.12 -47.01 5.99
N ALA A 80 -32.77 -47.39 4.76
CA ALA A 80 -33.36 -48.54 4.11
C ALA A 80 -32.71 -49.82 4.66
N SER A 81 -33.35 -50.39 5.68
CA SER A 81 -33.31 -51.81 6.09
C SER A 81 -31.98 -52.55 5.94
N GLY A 82 -31.22 -52.64 7.04
CA GLY A 82 -30.07 -53.57 7.16
C GLY A 82 -28.68 -52.93 7.23
N GLY A 83 -28.56 -51.69 7.71
CA GLY A 83 -27.28 -51.13 8.16
C GLY A 83 -26.34 -50.62 7.06
N TYR A 84 -26.78 -50.46 5.81
CA TYR A 84 -25.96 -49.86 4.75
C TYR A 84 -26.71 -48.74 3.99
N PRO A 85 -26.13 -47.53 3.89
CA PRO A 85 -26.72 -46.46 3.11
C PRO A 85 -26.48 -46.70 1.61
N ILE A 86 -27.54 -46.97 0.86
CA ILE A 86 -27.57 -46.74 -0.58
C ILE A 86 -27.56 -45.22 -0.77
N PRO A 87 -26.75 -44.66 -1.70
CA PRO A 87 -26.64 -43.21 -1.83
C PRO A 87 -28.02 -42.56 -2.05
N PRO A 88 -28.28 -41.41 -1.40
CA PRO A 88 -29.56 -40.73 -1.49
C PRO A 88 -29.85 -40.35 -2.95
N LYS A 89 -31.13 -40.22 -3.30
CA LYS A 89 -31.70 -39.89 -4.63
C LYS A 89 -31.04 -38.71 -5.38
N ILE A 90 -30.24 -37.90 -4.69
CA ILE A 90 -29.50 -36.74 -5.19
C ILE A 90 -28.20 -37.15 -5.90
N GLU A 91 -27.54 -38.22 -5.46
CA GLU A 91 -26.38 -38.82 -6.15
C GLU A 91 -26.87 -39.97 -7.04
N ARG A 92 -27.32 -39.62 -8.26
CA ARG A 92 -27.76 -40.62 -9.26
C ARG A 92 -26.65 -41.58 -9.70
N GLU A 93 -25.41 -41.27 -9.37
CA GLU A 93 -24.20 -41.90 -9.89
C GLU A 93 -23.18 -42.06 -8.77
N ILE A 94 -22.64 -43.28 -8.63
CA ILE A 94 -21.53 -43.54 -7.71
C ILE A 94 -20.22 -43.47 -8.50
N SER A 95 -19.21 -42.82 -7.94
CA SER A 95 -17.84 -42.86 -8.49
C SER A 95 -17.09 -44.04 -7.89
N PHE A 96 -16.52 -44.88 -8.75
CA PHE A 96 -15.80 -46.09 -8.31
C PHE A 96 -14.31 -45.91 -8.48
N GLN A 97 -13.56 -46.60 -7.62
CA GLN A 97 -12.12 -46.70 -7.81
C GLN A 97 -11.85 -47.71 -8.92
N TYR A 98 -11.29 -47.23 -10.04
CA TYR A 98 -10.69 -48.14 -11.00
C TYR A 98 -9.40 -48.66 -10.40
N PHE A 99 -9.20 -49.98 -10.41
CA PHE A 99 -7.94 -50.57 -9.99
C PHE A 99 -6.89 -50.23 -11.05
N ALA A 100 -6.18 -49.13 -10.80
CA ALA A 100 -5.16 -48.48 -11.63
C ALA A 100 -3.97 -49.34 -12.07
N GLN A 101 -3.87 -50.57 -11.58
CA GLN A 101 -2.70 -51.42 -11.76
C GLN A 101 -3.10 -52.87 -11.91
N VAL A 102 -4.13 -53.14 -12.69
CA VAL A 102 -4.23 -54.47 -13.25
C VAL A 102 -3.52 -54.44 -14.60
N ASP A 103 -2.20 -54.66 -14.57
CA ASP A 103 -1.53 -55.36 -15.66
C ASP A 103 -2.47 -56.51 -16.05
N PRO A 104 -2.92 -56.66 -17.31
CA PRO A 104 -3.78 -57.75 -17.73
C PRO A 104 -3.37 -59.10 -17.12
N ARG A 105 -2.09 -59.29 -16.81
CA ARG A 105 -1.50 -60.43 -16.09
C ARG A 105 -1.99 -60.69 -14.66
N ALA A 106 -2.40 -59.67 -13.88
CA ALA A 106 -2.91 -59.85 -12.52
C ALA A 106 -4.36 -60.38 -12.49
N ILE A 107 -5.21 -59.93 -13.42
CA ILE A 107 -6.51 -60.57 -13.70
C ILE A 107 -6.30 -61.88 -14.49
N ALA A 108 -5.25 -62.00 -15.31
CA ALA A 108 -4.98 -63.19 -16.12
C ALA A 108 -4.82 -64.48 -15.31
N SER A 109 -4.37 -64.37 -14.05
CA SER A 109 -4.24 -65.53 -13.15
C SER A 109 -5.59 -66.16 -12.78
N GLU A 110 -6.68 -65.39 -12.86
CA GLU A 110 -8.06 -65.82 -12.57
C GLU A 110 -8.99 -65.80 -13.80
N THR A 111 -8.55 -65.29 -14.96
CA THR A 111 -9.32 -65.41 -16.20
C THR A 111 -9.15 -66.78 -16.84
N LEU A 112 -10.27 -67.34 -17.29
CA LEU A 112 -10.28 -68.58 -18.05
C LEU A 112 -10.69 -68.23 -19.48
N ASP A 113 -9.81 -68.54 -20.44
CA ASP A 113 -10.18 -68.45 -21.86
C ASP A 113 -11.29 -69.46 -22.16
N PHE A 114 -12.32 -69.02 -22.89
CA PHE A 114 -13.47 -69.83 -23.21
C PHE A 114 -13.10 -71.06 -24.05
N ALA A 115 -12.06 -70.96 -24.89
CA ALA A 115 -11.52 -72.11 -25.61
C ALA A 115 -10.98 -73.19 -24.66
N THR A 116 -10.36 -72.80 -23.53
CA THR A 116 -9.88 -73.73 -22.50
C THR A 116 -11.04 -74.44 -21.80
N VAL A 117 -12.15 -73.73 -21.57
CA VAL A 117 -13.38 -74.30 -21.02
C VAL A 117 -13.96 -75.35 -21.97
N LEU A 118 -14.04 -75.06 -23.27
CA LEU A 118 -14.55 -75.99 -24.30
C LEU A 118 -13.65 -77.21 -24.51
N LEU A 119 -12.33 -77.07 -24.36
CA LEU A 119 -11.38 -78.18 -24.51
C LEU A 119 -11.32 -79.06 -23.25
N SER A 120 -11.56 -78.48 -22.06
CA SER A 120 -11.59 -79.21 -20.79
C SER A 120 -12.76 -80.19 -20.67
N SER A 121 -13.83 -80.02 -21.46
CA SER A 121 -14.98 -80.95 -21.51
C SER A 121 -14.76 -82.12 -22.47
N SER A 122 -13.69 -82.12 -23.28
CA SER A 122 -13.43 -83.10 -24.34
C SER A 122 -12.15 -83.93 -24.18
N THR A 123 -11.31 -83.68 -23.16
CA THR A 123 -10.07 -84.43 -22.92
C THR A 123 -9.82 -84.77 -21.45
N SER A 124 -9.25 -85.95 -21.19
CA SER A 124 -8.80 -86.42 -19.87
C SER A 124 -7.65 -85.55 -19.35
N ILE A 125 -7.91 -84.78 -18.29
CA ILE A 125 -7.01 -83.77 -17.71
C ILE A 125 -5.82 -84.46 -16.98
N PRO A 126 -4.56 -84.00 -17.12
CA PRO A 126 -3.41 -84.50 -16.35
C PRO A 126 -3.55 -84.24 -14.84
N PRO A 127 -3.03 -85.11 -13.95
CA PRO A 127 -3.31 -85.10 -12.51
C PRO A 127 -2.73 -83.93 -11.68
N ASN A 128 -2.03 -82.97 -12.30
CA ASN A 128 -1.38 -81.83 -11.61
C ASN A 128 -1.97 -80.44 -11.96
N GLN A 129 -3.16 -80.37 -12.56
CA GLN A 129 -3.89 -79.10 -12.76
C GLN A 129 -5.19 -79.07 -11.96
N GLU A 130 -5.45 -77.96 -11.25
CA GLU A 130 -6.76 -77.67 -10.65
C GLU A 130 -7.86 -77.85 -11.72
N THR A 131 -8.85 -78.71 -11.43
CA THR A 131 -10.00 -78.93 -12.32
C THR A 131 -10.79 -77.64 -12.49
N LEU A 132 -11.31 -77.36 -13.70
CA LEU A 132 -12.16 -76.19 -13.98
C LEU A 132 -13.29 -76.02 -12.95
N GLU A 133 -13.88 -77.14 -12.51
CA GLU A 133 -14.89 -77.16 -11.46
C GLU A 133 -14.39 -76.48 -10.17
N SER A 134 -13.15 -76.71 -9.74
CA SER A 134 -12.58 -76.10 -8.53
C SER A 134 -12.42 -74.58 -8.62
N LYS A 135 -12.25 -74.03 -9.83
CA LYS A 135 -12.10 -72.60 -10.08
C LYS A 135 -13.43 -71.86 -10.20
N VAL A 136 -14.51 -72.56 -10.59
CA VAL A 136 -15.83 -71.95 -10.85
C VAL A 136 -16.83 -72.23 -9.72
N LYS A 137 -16.75 -73.40 -9.10
CA LYS A 137 -17.72 -73.87 -8.10
C LYS A 137 -17.81 -72.89 -6.92
N ASP A 138 -19.04 -72.52 -6.61
CA ASP A 138 -19.39 -71.56 -5.58
C ASP A 138 -18.71 -70.20 -5.74
N ARG A 139 -18.31 -69.74 -6.95
CA ARG A 139 -17.73 -68.41 -7.16
C ARG A 139 -18.60 -67.50 -8.02
N ILE A 140 -18.47 -66.18 -7.85
CA ILE A 140 -19.04 -65.20 -8.78
C ILE A 140 -18.19 -65.22 -10.05
N VAL A 141 -18.80 -65.54 -11.20
CA VAL A 141 -18.13 -65.58 -12.51
C VAL A 141 -18.76 -64.55 -13.44
N PHE A 142 -17.92 -63.70 -14.03
CA PHE A 142 -18.30 -62.78 -15.09
C PHE A 142 -17.93 -63.39 -16.44
N ILE A 143 -18.90 -63.46 -17.36
CA ILE A 143 -18.72 -64.01 -18.71
C ILE A 143 -18.99 -62.87 -19.70
N GLY A 144 -18.05 -62.60 -20.59
CA GLY A 144 -18.19 -61.57 -21.61
C GLY A 144 -17.06 -61.59 -22.63
N PRO A 145 -17.26 -60.95 -23.79
CA PRO A 145 -16.25 -60.89 -24.84
C PRO A 145 -15.07 -60.00 -24.41
N THR A 146 -13.86 -60.40 -24.78
CA THR A 146 -12.63 -59.61 -24.57
C THR A 146 -12.03 -59.11 -25.89
N ALA A 147 -12.45 -59.68 -27.01
CA ALA A 147 -12.00 -59.32 -28.34
C ALA A 147 -12.64 -57.99 -28.79
N SER A 148 -11.83 -57.09 -29.38
CA SER A 148 -12.25 -55.71 -29.70
C SER A 148 -13.33 -55.65 -30.79
N GLU A 149 -13.45 -56.70 -31.61
CA GLU A 149 -14.43 -56.85 -32.68
C GLU A 149 -15.87 -56.92 -32.18
N PHE A 150 -16.08 -57.30 -30.91
CA PHE A 150 -17.41 -57.30 -30.30
C PHE A 150 -17.86 -55.90 -29.84
N HIS A 151 -17.01 -54.88 -29.99
CA HIS A 151 -17.28 -53.49 -29.63
C HIS A 151 -17.67 -53.26 -28.14
N ASP A 152 -17.43 -54.24 -27.26
CA ASP A 152 -17.65 -54.16 -25.81
C ASP A 152 -16.37 -53.72 -25.08
N VAL A 153 -15.79 -52.61 -25.52
CA VAL A 153 -14.54 -52.05 -25.00
C VAL A 153 -14.69 -50.56 -24.69
N PHE A 154 -14.20 -50.12 -23.54
CA PHE A 154 -14.41 -48.75 -23.06
C PHE A 154 -13.12 -48.13 -22.49
N PHE A 155 -13.07 -46.80 -22.50
CA PHE A 155 -11.96 -46.05 -21.91
C PHE A 155 -12.23 -45.74 -20.44
N THR A 156 -11.19 -45.86 -19.60
CA THR A 156 -11.25 -45.54 -18.17
C THR A 156 -10.37 -44.33 -17.85
N SER A 157 -10.36 -43.87 -16.60
CA SER A 157 -9.44 -42.81 -16.16
C SER A 157 -7.95 -43.20 -16.27
N PHE A 158 -7.64 -44.49 -16.41
CA PHE A 158 -6.28 -45.02 -16.57
C PHE A 158 -5.89 -45.30 -18.02
N SER A 159 -6.84 -45.26 -18.96
CA SER A 159 -6.51 -45.27 -20.39
C SER A 159 -5.78 -43.98 -20.74
N GLY A 160 -4.69 -44.09 -21.51
CA GLY A 160 -3.80 -42.98 -21.87
C GLY A 160 -4.52 -41.81 -22.57
N LYS A 161 -3.81 -40.70 -22.80
CA LYS A 161 -4.40 -39.53 -23.49
C LYS A 161 -4.70 -39.82 -24.96
N ASP A 162 -3.95 -40.72 -25.60
CA ASP A 162 -4.27 -41.21 -26.92
C ASP A 162 -5.35 -42.30 -26.83
N GLN A 163 -6.48 -42.10 -27.52
CA GLN A 163 -7.60 -43.06 -27.61
C GLN A 163 -7.20 -44.43 -28.22
N LYS A 164 -5.93 -44.65 -28.54
CA LYS A 164 -5.35 -45.93 -28.98
C LYS A 164 -4.69 -46.73 -27.86
N GLU A 165 -4.53 -46.15 -26.67
CA GLU A 165 -3.83 -46.81 -25.56
C GLU A 165 -4.82 -47.52 -24.61
N ASN A 166 -4.89 -48.85 -24.77
CA ASN A 166 -5.54 -49.82 -23.88
C ASN A 166 -7.02 -49.50 -23.53
N PRO A 167 -7.97 -49.74 -24.46
CA PRO A 167 -9.37 -49.85 -24.09
C PRO A 167 -9.56 -51.11 -23.23
N VAL A 168 -10.45 -51.03 -22.23
CA VAL A 168 -10.71 -52.11 -21.28
C VAL A 168 -12.02 -52.79 -21.66
N PRO A 169 -12.04 -54.13 -21.85
CA PRO A 169 -13.28 -54.89 -22.05
C PRO A 169 -14.33 -54.61 -20.98
N GLY A 170 -15.59 -54.43 -21.39
CA GLY A 170 -16.72 -54.08 -20.52
C GLY A 170 -16.92 -55.07 -19.37
N VAL A 171 -16.70 -56.37 -19.63
CA VAL A 171 -16.75 -57.43 -18.61
C VAL A 171 -15.81 -57.16 -17.42
N PHE A 172 -14.61 -56.63 -17.66
CA PHE A 172 -13.67 -56.30 -16.58
C PHE A 172 -14.13 -55.07 -15.80
N ILE A 173 -14.75 -54.10 -16.46
CA ILE A 173 -15.31 -52.92 -15.79
C ILE A 173 -16.44 -53.32 -14.85
N HIS A 174 -17.34 -54.21 -15.26
CA HIS A 174 -18.38 -54.76 -14.38
C HIS A 174 -17.81 -55.53 -13.20
N ALA A 175 -16.77 -56.33 -13.42
CA ALA A 175 -16.10 -57.07 -12.38
C ALA A 175 -15.44 -56.13 -11.34
N MET A 176 -14.79 -55.05 -11.80
CA MET A 176 -14.20 -54.02 -10.94
C MET A 176 -15.23 -53.23 -10.14
N ILE A 177 -16.35 -52.85 -10.76
CA ILE A 177 -17.46 -52.16 -10.08
C ILE A 177 -18.07 -53.06 -9.00
N ALA A 178 -18.31 -54.34 -9.33
CA ALA A 178 -18.82 -55.32 -8.37
C ALA A 178 -17.86 -55.49 -7.20
N ASN A 179 -16.55 -55.67 -7.45
CA ASN A 179 -15.57 -55.79 -6.38
C ASN A 179 -15.53 -54.53 -5.49
N SER A 180 -15.56 -53.33 -6.09
CA SER A 180 -15.57 -52.05 -5.36
C SER A 180 -16.80 -51.89 -4.46
N ILE A 181 -17.97 -52.31 -4.95
CA ILE A 181 -19.22 -52.28 -4.18
C ILE A 181 -19.19 -53.31 -3.05
N LEU A 182 -18.67 -54.52 -3.30
CA LEU A 182 -18.57 -55.60 -2.32
C LEU A 182 -17.58 -55.28 -1.19
N GLU A 183 -16.44 -54.70 -1.52
CA GLU A 183 -15.41 -54.29 -0.54
C GLU A 183 -15.71 -52.93 0.13
N ASN A 184 -16.78 -52.24 -0.27
CA ASN A 184 -17.13 -50.90 0.21
C ASN A 184 -16.05 -49.84 -0.11
N HIS A 185 -15.26 -50.07 -1.15
CA HIS A 185 -14.24 -49.17 -1.67
C HIS A 185 -14.86 -48.19 -2.69
N VAL A 186 -15.73 -47.31 -2.19
CA VAL A 186 -16.42 -46.29 -2.99
C VAL A 186 -15.86 -44.91 -2.67
N ILE A 187 -15.64 -44.10 -3.72
CA ILE A 187 -15.18 -42.72 -3.55
C ILE A 187 -16.32 -41.91 -2.93
N LYS A 188 -16.09 -41.37 -1.73
CA LYS A 188 -17.07 -40.54 -1.01
C LYS A 188 -16.75 -39.08 -1.26
N ARG A 189 -17.69 -38.31 -1.80
CA ARG A 189 -17.54 -36.86 -1.92
C ARG A 189 -18.04 -36.16 -0.67
N VAL A 190 -17.38 -35.08 -0.26
CA VAL A 190 -17.90 -34.22 0.81
C VAL A 190 -19.21 -33.54 0.38
N SER A 191 -20.06 -33.21 1.34
CA SER A 191 -21.32 -32.53 1.05
C SER A 191 -21.10 -31.16 0.40
N LEU A 192 -22.02 -30.75 -0.48
CA LEU A 192 -21.96 -29.45 -1.15
C LEU A 192 -21.91 -28.27 -0.16
N ARG A 193 -22.58 -28.39 1.01
CA ARG A 193 -22.54 -27.35 2.06
C ARG A 193 -21.15 -27.21 2.66
N THR A 194 -20.48 -28.33 2.93
CA THR A 194 -19.11 -28.34 3.45
C THR A 194 -18.16 -27.70 2.43
N GLU A 195 -18.30 -28.03 1.15
CA GLU A 195 -17.53 -27.43 0.05
C GLU A 195 -17.69 -25.90 0.00
N GLN A 196 -18.92 -25.40 0.11
CA GLN A 196 -19.21 -23.95 0.13
C GLN A 196 -18.61 -23.23 1.34
N ILE A 197 -18.70 -23.83 2.54
CA ILE A 197 -18.12 -23.27 3.77
C ILE A 197 -16.60 -23.11 3.62
N ILE A 198 -15.92 -24.16 3.14
CA ILE A 198 -14.47 -24.13 2.93
C ILE A 198 -14.09 -23.07 1.89
N ALA A 199 -14.83 -23.00 0.78
CA ALA A 199 -14.58 -21.98 -0.25
C ALA A 199 -14.76 -20.55 0.29
N GLY A 200 -15.75 -20.33 1.17
CA GLY A 200 -15.96 -19.05 1.86
C GLY A 200 -14.82 -18.68 2.82
N LEU A 201 -14.29 -19.65 3.56
CA LEU A 201 -13.14 -19.44 4.46
C LEU A 201 -11.88 -19.07 3.67
N PHE A 202 -11.63 -19.71 2.53
CA PHE A 202 -10.51 -19.38 1.65
C PHE A 202 -10.64 -17.98 1.04
N LEU A 203 -11.85 -17.60 0.63
CA LEU A 203 -12.14 -16.24 0.17
C LEU A 203 -11.83 -15.21 1.26
N PHE A 204 -12.39 -15.37 2.45
CA PHE A 204 -12.18 -14.44 3.56
C PHE A 204 -10.74 -14.41 4.06
N GLY A 205 -10.08 -15.57 4.13
CA GLY A 205 -8.68 -15.70 4.52
C GLY A 205 -7.73 -14.99 3.56
N SER A 206 -7.97 -15.11 2.25
CA SER A 206 -7.17 -14.44 1.21
C SER A 206 -7.27 -12.91 1.31
N VAL A 207 -8.44 -12.40 1.70
CA VAL A 207 -8.65 -10.96 1.94
C VAL A 207 -7.93 -10.53 3.22
N THR A 208 -8.29 -11.10 4.37
CA THR A 208 -7.80 -10.65 5.68
C THR A 208 -6.28 -10.71 5.84
N LEU A 209 -5.63 -11.77 5.37
CA LEU A 209 -4.17 -11.94 5.51
C LEU A 209 -3.39 -10.86 4.75
N VAL A 210 -3.89 -10.43 3.59
CA VAL A 210 -3.28 -9.36 2.81
C VAL A 210 -3.43 -8.01 3.52
N TRP A 211 -4.52 -7.76 4.25
CA TRP A 211 -4.72 -6.49 4.96
C TRP A 211 -3.97 -6.40 6.29
N ILE A 212 -3.87 -7.50 7.04
CA ILE A 212 -3.18 -7.53 8.35
C ILE A 212 -1.66 -7.48 8.17
N PHE A 213 -1.12 -8.17 7.16
CA PHE A 213 0.32 -8.26 6.93
C PHE A 213 0.76 -7.45 5.69
N SER A 214 2.08 -7.31 5.51
CA SER A 214 2.63 -6.81 4.24
C SER A 214 2.19 -7.72 3.07
N PRO A 215 2.03 -7.22 1.83
CA PRO A 215 1.50 -8.00 0.70
C PRO A 215 2.24 -9.33 0.48
N ILE A 216 3.57 -9.28 0.54
CA ILE A 216 4.44 -10.45 0.31
C ILE A 216 4.26 -11.48 1.42
N LYS A 217 4.30 -11.06 2.69
CA LYS A 217 4.12 -11.97 3.84
C LYS A 217 2.72 -12.58 3.88
N GLY A 218 1.68 -11.78 3.59
CA GLY A 218 0.30 -12.25 3.55
C GLY A 218 0.08 -13.31 2.45
N LEU A 219 0.62 -13.07 1.25
CA LEU A 219 0.54 -14.01 0.14
C LEU A 219 1.32 -15.30 0.43
N ALA A 220 2.52 -15.21 1.00
CA ALA A 220 3.33 -16.37 1.36
C ALA A 220 2.63 -17.25 2.40
N LEU A 221 2.04 -16.65 3.44
CA LEU A 221 1.28 -17.37 4.45
C LEU A 221 0.02 -18.03 3.86
N PHE A 222 -0.71 -17.32 2.99
CA PHE A 222 -1.86 -17.89 2.30
C PHE A 222 -1.48 -19.08 1.41
N ALA A 223 -0.38 -18.96 0.66
CA ALA A 223 0.14 -20.06 -0.17
C ALA A 223 0.51 -21.28 0.67
N LEU A 224 1.10 -21.09 1.85
CA LEU A 224 1.41 -22.18 2.78
C LEU A 224 0.15 -22.90 3.26
N ILE A 225 -0.91 -22.15 3.61
CA ILE A 225 -2.21 -22.71 4.02
C ILE A 225 -2.85 -23.49 2.87
N ALA A 226 -2.82 -22.94 1.65
CA ALA A 226 -3.35 -23.59 0.46
C ALA A 226 -2.61 -24.90 0.12
N LEU A 227 -1.27 -24.91 0.25
CA LEU A 227 -0.46 -26.11 0.08
C LEU A 227 -0.77 -27.17 1.16
N GLY A 228 -0.91 -26.76 2.42
CA GLY A 228 -1.30 -27.64 3.51
C GLY A 228 -2.69 -28.26 3.27
N TYR A 229 -3.63 -27.48 2.75
CA TYR A 229 -4.96 -27.95 2.37
C TYR A 229 -4.95 -28.94 1.20
N ALA A 230 -4.19 -28.64 0.14
CA ALA A 230 -4.04 -29.56 -0.99
C ALA A 230 -3.39 -30.87 -0.55
N GLY A 231 -2.36 -30.79 0.31
CA GLY A 231 -1.69 -31.95 0.89
C GLY A 231 -2.60 -32.79 1.78
N SER A 232 -3.44 -32.16 2.62
CA SER A 232 -4.40 -32.89 3.44
C SER A 232 -5.49 -33.57 2.61
N GLY A 233 -5.98 -32.91 1.55
CA GLY A 233 -6.90 -33.50 0.58
C GLY A 233 -6.32 -34.74 -0.11
N PHE A 234 -5.05 -34.69 -0.53
CA PHE A 234 -4.34 -35.84 -1.10
C PHE A 234 -4.19 -37.00 -0.10
N LEU A 235 -3.81 -36.69 1.14
CA LEU A 235 -3.65 -37.70 2.19
C LEU A 235 -4.98 -38.39 2.54
N LEU A 236 -6.06 -37.61 2.67
CA LEU A 236 -7.40 -38.14 2.92
C LEU A 236 -7.89 -39.01 1.75
N PHE A 237 -7.70 -38.58 0.51
CA PHE A 237 -8.04 -39.40 -0.64
C PHE A 237 -7.26 -40.73 -0.66
N SER A 238 -5.96 -40.68 -0.38
CA SER A 238 -5.10 -41.88 -0.39
C SER A 238 -5.41 -42.90 0.71
N ARG A 239 -5.97 -42.48 1.85
CA ARG A 239 -6.24 -43.34 3.01
C ARG A 239 -7.70 -43.77 3.14
N SER A 240 -8.64 -42.90 2.79
CA SER A 240 -10.08 -43.12 3.05
C SER A 240 -10.97 -42.93 1.82
N LEU A 241 -10.39 -42.74 0.62
CA LEU A 241 -11.11 -42.48 -0.63
C LEU A 241 -12.11 -41.31 -0.53
N LEU A 242 -11.83 -40.39 0.40
CA LEU A 242 -12.65 -39.19 0.58
C LEU A 242 -12.17 -38.12 -0.40
N TRP A 243 -13.02 -37.77 -1.36
CA TRP A 243 -12.76 -36.70 -2.31
C TRP A 243 -13.04 -35.34 -1.65
N PHE A 244 -11.94 -34.66 -1.31
CA PHE A 244 -11.95 -33.28 -0.84
C PHE A 244 -11.82 -32.27 -2.00
N PRO A 245 -12.63 -31.21 -2.07
CA PRO A 245 -12.67 -30.29 -3.20
C PRO A 245 -11.50 -29.31 -3.12
N ILE A 246 -10.56 -29.44 -4.06
CA ILE A 246 -9.37 -28.56 -4.12
C ILE A 246 -9.63 -27.35 -5.04
N ALA A 247 -10.38 -27.56 -6.13
CA ALA A 247 -10.59 -26.52 -7.13
C ALA A 247 -11.42 -25.34 -6.60
N SER A 248 -12.53 -25.60 -5.90
CA SER A 248 -13.46 -24.53 -5.49
C SER A 248 -12.87 -23.54 -4.49
N PRO A 249 -12.14 -23.93 -3.42
CA PRO A 249 -11.51 -22.97 -2.51
C PRO A 249 -10.33 -22.21 -3.12
N LEU A 250 -9.58 -22.83 -4.04
CA LEU A 250 -8.50 -22.15 -4.74
C LEU A 250 -9.04 -21.10 -5.72
N LEU A 251 -10.10 -21.43 -6.47
CA LEU A 251 -10.75 -20.49 -7.37
C LEU A 251 -11.40 -19.33 -6.62
N SER A 252 -12.04 -19.57 -5.47
CA SER A 252 -12.61 -18.49 -4.66
C SER A 252 -11.54 -17.53 -4.14
N ALA A 253 -10.38 -18.05 -3.73
CA ALA A 253 -9.26 -17.23 -3.29
C ALA A 253 -8.61 -16.43 -4.44
N ILE A 254 -8.39 -17.05 -5.61
CA ILE A 254 -7.84 -16.35 -6.78
C ILE A 254 -8.80 -15.22 -7.21
N GLY A 255 -10.11 -15.52 -7.26
CA GLY A 255 -11.14 -14.53 -7.58
C GLY A 255 -11.18 -13.34 -6.62
N ALA A 256 -10.87 -13.57 -5.34
CA ALA A 256 -10.80 -12.51 -4.33
C ALA A 256 -9.47 -11.74 -4.37
N LEU A 257 -8.36 -12.39 -4.73
CA LEU A 257 -7.03 -11.79 -4.66
C LEU A 257 -6.86 -10.59 -5.61
N ILE A 258 -7.37 -10.70 -6.86
CA ILE A 258 -7.22 -9.65 -7.88
C ILE A 258 -7.92 -8.34 -7.47
N PRO A 259 -9.23 -8.34 -7.15
CA PRO A 259 -9.90 -7.13 -6.65
C PRO A 259 -9.30 -6.62 -5.34
N ASN A 260 -8.89 -7.52 -4.45
CA ASN A 260 -8.32 -7.16 -3.15
C ASN A 260 -6.98 -6.41 -3.29
N LEU A 261 -6.10 -6.87 -4.18
CA LEU A 261 -4.84 -6.18 -4.47
C LEU A 261 -5.10 -4.82 -5.11
N ALA A 262 -6.05 -4.73 -6.05
CA ALA A 262 -6.43 -3.48 -6.70
C ALA A 262 -6.97 -2.44 -5.70
N LEU A 263 -7.91 -2.84 -4.82
CA LEU A 263 -8.44 -1.98 -3.76
C LEU A 263 -7.34 -1.48 -2.82
N ARG A 264 -6.41 -2.36 -2.43
CA ARG A 264 -5.32 -1.97 -1.54
C ARG A 264 -4.38 -0.96 -2.20
N VAL A 265 -4.04 -1.15 -3.47
CA VAL A 265 -3.21 -0.19 -4.22
C VAL A 265 -3.91 1.17 -4.30
N LEU A 266 -5.20 1.21 -4.65
CA LEU A 266 -5.97 2.45 -4.69
C LEU A 266 -6.02 3.17 -3.34
N VAL A 267 -6.25 2.43 -2.24
CA VAL A 267 -6.23 3.00 -0.88
C VAL A 267 -4.84 3.47 -0.48
N SER A 268 -3.78 2.77 -0.90
CA SER A 268 -2.39 3.17 -0.64
C SER A 268 -2.06 4.48 -1.34
N GLU A 269 -2.44 4.62 -2.61
CA GLU A 269 -2.24 5.86 -3.39
C GLU A 269 -2.94 7.06 -2.75
N GLN A 270 -4.18 6.88 -2.27
CA GLN A 270 -4.90 7.96 -1.58
C GLN A 270 -4.20 8.41 -0.30
N LYS A 271 -3.68 7.47 0.51
CA LYS A 271 -2.92 7.80 1.73
C LYS A 271 -1.65 8.58 1.41
N HIS A 272 -0.92 8.19 0.37
CA HIS A 272 0.27 8.91 -0.06
C HIS A 272 -0.06 10.29 -0.64
N ALA A 273 -1.16 10.43 -1.39
CA ALA A 273 -1.60 11.70 -1.95
C ALA A 273 -2.03 12.71 -0.86
N VAL A 274 -2.73 12.26 0.19
CA VAL A 274 -3.11 13.12 1.32
C VAL A 274 -1.89 13.60 2.09
N ILE A 275 -0.95 12.69 2.41
CA ILE A 275 0.31 13.06 3.07
C ILE A 275 1.11 14.03 2.19
N LYS A 276 1.19 13.76 0.87
CA LYS A 276 1.84 14.64 -0.11
C LYS A 276 1.24 16.03 -0.13
N LYS A 277 -0.10 16.14 -0.11
CA LYS A 277 -0.83 17.43 -0.10
C LYS A 277 -0.59 18.21 1.18
N LEU A 278 -0.53 17.52 2.33
CA LEU A 278 -0.23 18.15 3.62
C LEU A 278 1.22 18.64 3.68
N PHE A 279 2.19 17.86 3.19
CA PHE A 279 3.59 18.29 3.15
C PHE A 279 3.85 19.38 2.11
N SER A 280 3.19 19.36 0.93
CA SER A 280 3.34 20.40 -0.10
C SER A 280 2.85 21.77 0.33
N ALA A 281 2.02 21.86 1.37
CA ALA A 281 1.57 23.13 1.93
C ALA A 281 2.70 23.88 2.68
N TYR A 282 3.77 23.18 3.05
CA TYR A 282 4.86 23.73 3.88
C TYR A 282 6.20 23.86 3.13
N VAL A 283 6.35 23.24 1.96
CA VAL A 283 7.63 23.21 1.24
C VAL A 283 7.45 23.30 -0.28
N SER A 284 8.44 23.88 -0.96
CA SER A 284 8.46 23.93 -2.43
C SER A 284 8.45 22.52 -3.05
N PRO A 285 7.94 22.33 -4.28
CA PRO A 285 7.92 21.03 -4.95
C PRO A 285 9.29 20.35 -5.05
N LYS A 286 10.36 21.14 -5.20
CA LYS A 286 11.75 20.67 -5.22
C LYS A 286 12.16 20.09 -3.86
N VAL A 287 11.88 20.81 -2.77
CA VAL A 287 12.18 20.36 -1.40
C VAL A 287 11.38 19.10 -1.05
N LEU A 288 10.10 19.03 -1.43
CA LEU A 288 9.28 17.84 -1.21
C LEU A 288 9.87 16.60 -1.87
N THR A 289 10.28 16.73 -3.14
CA THR A 289 10.88 15.63 -3.92
C THR A 289 12.20 15.18 -3.29
N TYR A 290 13.00 16.14 -2.81
CA TYR A 290 14.28 15.87 -2.15
C TYR A 290 14.10 15.08 -0.83
N VAL A 291 13.16 15.49 0.02
CA VAL A 291 12.85 14.80 1.29
C VAL A 291 12.31 13.38 1.04
N GLN A 292 11.51 13.18 -0.02
CA GLN A 292 10.99 11.85 -0.38
C GLN A 292 12.08 10.88 -0.82
N GLN A 293 13.09 11.38 -1.54
CA GLN A 293 14.20 10.54 -2.01
C GLN A 293 15.18 10.20 -0.88
N ARG A 294 15.20 10.98 0.20
CA ARG A 294 16.11 10.81 1.34
C ARG A 294 15.39 11.00 2.69
N PRO A 295 14.51 10.07 3.07
CA PRO A 295 13.79 10.16 4.35
C PRO A 295 14.73 10.07 5.57
N ASP A 296 15.95 9.57 5.37
CA ASP A 296 17.03 9.50 6.35
C ASP A 296 17.64 10.87 6.71
N LEU A 297 17.39 11.93 5.93
CA LEU A 297 17.73 13.31 6.30
C LEU A 297 16.83 13.85 7.43
N LEU A 298 15.69 13.22 7.68
CA LEU A 298 14.77 13.56 8.78
C LEU A 298 15.16 12.87 10.10
N LYS A 299 16.44 12.62 10.34
CA LYS A 299 16.90 12.10 11.64
C LYS A 299 16.86 13.22 12.70
N LEU A 300 16.78 12.81 13.96
CA LEU A 300 16.78 13.72 15.13
C LEU A 300 18.14 14.39 15.38
N GLU A 301 19.20 13.93 14.72
CA GLU A 301 20.52 14.51 14.83
C GLU A 301 20.58 15.79 13.99
N GLY A 302 20.88 16.92 14.65
CA GLY A 302 21.05 18.20 13.98
C GLY A 302 22.36 18.25 13.20
N GLU A 303 22.30 18.75 11.97
CA GLU A 303 23.44 18.96 11.09
C GLU A 303 23.81 20.46 11.07
N ARG A 304 25.11 20.77 11.14
CA ARG A 304 25.59 22.15 10.96
C ARG A 304 25.55 22.50 9.47
N ARG A 305 24.75 23.49 9.11
CA ARG A 305 24.64 23.97 7.73
C ARG A 305 24.68 25.49 7.66
N GLU A 306 25.19 25.99 6.55
CA GLU A 306 25.05 27.40 6.20
C GLU A 306 23.64 27.63 5.64
N ALA A 307 22.96 28.63 6.17
CA ALA A 307 21.59 28.96 5.80
C ALA A 307 21.32 30.45 5.99
N THR A 308 20.26 30.95 5.35
CA THR A 308 19.72 32.28 5.63
C THR A 308 18.37 32.16 6.32
N VAL A 309 18.25 32.81 7.46
CA VAL A 309 17.01 32.88 8.23
C VAL A 309 16.31 34.19 7.89
N PHE A 310 15.01 34.09 7.64
CA PHE A 310 14.11 35.18 7.35
C PHE A 310 13.01 35.25 8.40
N PHE A 311 12.79 36.44 8.95
CA PHE A 311 11.65 36.77 9.78
C PHE A 311 10.86 37.91 9.14
N SER A 312 9.53 37.85 9.21
CA SER A 312 8.63 38.96 8.88
C SER A 312 7.58 39.07 9.96
N ASP A 313 7.22 40.28 10.38
CA ASP A 313 6.17 40.54 11.38
C ASP A 313 5.31 41.75 11.01
N LEU A 314 4.02 41.77 11.37
CA LEU A 314 3.12 42.87 11.04
C LEU A 314 3.29 44.04 12.02
N LYS A 315 3.41 45.26 11.48
CA LYS A 315 3.45 46.47 12.31
C LYS A 315 2.08 46.69 12.97
N GLY A 316 2.05 46.68 14.29
CA GLY A 316 0.87 47.05 15.08
C GLY A 316 -0.20 45.95 15.17
N PHE A 317 0.17 44.68 14.92
CA PHE A 317 -0.78 43.56 14.96
C PHE A 317 -1.52 43.43 16.28
N THR A 318 -0.88 43.65 17.43
CA THR A 318 -1.55 43.62 18.73
C THR A 318 -2.80 44.51 18.74
N THR A 319 -2.67 45.75 18.28
CA THR A 319 -3.77 46.71 18.19
C THR A 319 -4.86 46.25 17.20
N ILE A 320 -4.46 45.65 16.07
CA ILE A 320 -5.40 45.08 15.10
C ILE A 320 -6.18 43.91 15.72
N SER A 321 -5.49 43.02 16.42
CA SER A 321 -6.08 41.82 17.02
C SER A 321 -7.05 42.11 18.17
N GLU A 322 -6.82 43.19 18.92
CA GLU A 322 -7.70 43.64 20.01
C GLU A 322 -8.97 44.32 19.51
N THR A 323 -8.94 44.89 18.30
CA THR A 323 -10.05 45.70 17.75
C THR A 323 -10.93 44.94 16.76
N MET A 324 -10.58 43.70 16.43
CA MET A 324 -11.23 42.91 15.37
C MET A 324 -11.79 41.58 15.90
N PRO A 325 -13.00 41.17 15.49
CA PRO A 325 -13.52 39.83 15.79
C PRO A 325 -12.60 38.73 15.24
N ALA A 326 -12.50 37.61 15.96
CA ALA A 326 -11.57 36.52 15.64
C ALA A 326 -11.75 35.94 14.23
N GLU A 327 -13.00 35.81 13.75
CA GLU A 327 -13.30 35.29 12.42
C GLU A 327 -12.78 36.23 11.32
N ARG A 328 -12.91 37.55 11.53
CA ARG A 328 -12.45 38.55 10.57
C ARG A 328 -10.92 38.68 10.60
N LEU A 329 -10.34 38.60 11.80
CA LEU A 329 -8.88 38.58 11.97
C LEU A 329 -8.26 37.38 11.24
N SER A 330 -8.88 36.20 11.34
CA SER A 330 -8.43 35.00 10.63
C SER A 330 -8.43 35.18 9.10
N GLN A 331 -9.45 35.85 8.55
CA GLN A 331 -9.50 36.18 7.12
C GLN A 331 -8.36 37.12 6.71
N VAL A 332 -8.18 38.23 7.44
CA VAL A 332 -7.08 39.19 7.19
C VAL A 332 -5.72 38.50 7.27
N MET A 333 -5.54 37.59 8.24
CA MET A 333 -4.32 36.80 8.37
C MET A 333 -4.11 35.88 7.17
N ASN A 334 -5.13 35.18 6.69
CA ASN A 334 -5.00 34.33 5.51
C ASN A 334 -4.69 35.16 4.25
N ASP A 335 -5.32 36.32 4.09
CA ASP A 335 -5.12 37.22 2.95
C ASP A 335 -3.71 37.85 2.94
N TYR A 336 -3.10 38.01 4.12
CA TYR A 336 -1.71 38.42 4.27
C TYR A 336 -0.73 37.24 4.11
N LEU A 337 -0.88 36.17 4.90
CA LEU A 337 0.08 35.07 4.98
C LEU A 337 0.18 34.28 3.67
N THR A 338 -0.92 34.12 2.93
CA THR A 338 -0.94 33.35 1.68
C THR A 338 0.02 33.92 0.64
N PRO A 339 -0.12 35.16 0.14
CA PRO A 339 0.78 35.70 -0.87
C PRO A 339 2.21 35.87 -0.36
N MET A 340 2.43 36.12 0.94
CA MET A 340 3.79 36.21 1.49
C MET A 340 4.49 34.85 1.47
N THR A 341 3.76 33.79 1.82
CA THR A 341 4.28 32.42 1.84
C THR A 341 4.52 31.89 0.43
N GLU A 342 3.64 32.19 -0.53
CA GLU A 342 3.85 31.87 -1.94
C GLU A 342 5.17 32.43 -2.46
N ILE A 343 5.48 33.69 -2.15
CA ILE A 343 6.76 34.33 -2.55
C ILE A 343 7.97 33.62 -1.92
N ILE A 344 7.88 33.18 -0.66
CA ILE A 344 8.96 32.41 -0.02
C ILE A 344 9.19 31.10 -0.77
N MET A 345 8.11 30.37 -1.10
CA MET A 345 8.21 29.09 -1.81
C MET A 345 8.71 29.24 -3.24
N GLU A 346 8.34 30.33 -3.94
CA GLU A 346 8.81 30.67 -5.29
C GLU A 346 10.33 30.88 -5.33
N HIS A 347 10.92 31.35 -4.22
CA HIS A 347 12.37 31.56 -4.07
C HIS A 347 13.02 30.43 -3.27
N GLU A 348 12.48 29.21 -3.37
CA GLU A 348 13.07 28.00 -2.80
C GLU A 348 13.21 27.99 -1.26
N GLY A 349 12.48 28.87 -0.57
CA GLY A 349 12.45 28.91 0.88
C GLY A 349 11.66 27.78 1.51
N TYR A 350 12.12 27.34 2.68
CA TYR A 350 11.41 26.45 3.58
C TYR A 350 10.62 27.27 4.61
N LEU A 351 9.29 27.17 4.59
CA LEU A 351 8.46 27.77 5.65
C LEU A 351 8.64 26.94 6.92
N ASP A 352 9.35 27.49 7.90
CA ASP A 352 9.59 26.81 9.16
C ASP A 352 8.33 26.84 10.02
N LYS A 353 7.84 28.04 10.40
CA LYS A 353 6.58 28.18 11.14
C LYS A 353 6.00 29.59 11.08
N TYR A 354 4.71 29.68 11.40
CA TYR A 354 4.08 30.93 11.81
C TYR A 354 4.20 31.09 13.33
N ILE A 355 4.47 32.31 13.79
CA ILE A 355 4.54 32.68 15.21
C ILE A 355 3.57 33.84 15.43
N GLY A 356 2.27 33.52 15.60
CA GLY A 356 1.23 34.55 15.57
C GLY A 356 1.11 35.13 14.16
N ASP A 357 1.40 36.41 14.01
CA ASP A 357 1.48 37.15 12.74
C ASP A 357 2.87 37.12 12.08
N ALA A 358 3.87 36.63 12.81
CA ALA A 358 5.21 36.51 12.27
C ALA A 358 5.39 35.26 11.39
N ILE A 359 6.17 35.41 10.32
CA ILE A 359 6.60 34.34 9.42
C ILE A 359 8.08 34.07 9.70
N MET A 360 8.41 32.82 10.02
CA MET A 360 9.79 32.33 10.04
C MET A 360 10.02 31.40 8.85
N ALA A 361 10.99 31.75 8.01
CA ALA A 361 11.41 30.94 6.87
C ALA A 361 12.92 30.79 6.85
N VAL A 362 13.39 29.73 6.18
CA VAL A 362 14.82 29.43 6.07
C VAL A 362 15.15 29.04 4.64
N PHE A 363 16.28 29.52 4.15
CA PHE A 363 16.83 29.25 2.82
C PHE A 363 18.15 28.48 2.98
N GLY A 364 18.45 27.54 2.07
CA GLY A 364 19.62 26.65 2.19
C GLY A 364 19.38 25.34 2.95
N ILE A 365 18.14 25.09 3.38
CA ILE A 365 17.72 23.83 4.00
C ILE A 365 16.30 23.44 3.56
N PRO A 366 15.92 22.15 3.60
CA PRO A 366 16.77 20.97 3.85
C PRO A 366 17.66 20.60 2.66
N MET A 367 17.52 21.29 1.53
CA MET A 367 18.41 21.17 0.37
C MET A 367 19.47 22.26 0.43
N GLU A 368 20.71 21.91 0.15
CA GLU A 368 21.80 22.88 0.02
C GLU A 368 21.54 23.82 -1.16
N ASP A 369 21.67 25.12 -0.91
CA ASP A 369 21.48 26.17 -1.91
C ASP A 369 22.59 27.22 -1.77
N PRO A 370 23.60 27.24 -2.64
CA PRO A 370 24.69 28.21 -2.59
C PRO A 370 24.24 29.67 -2.73
N LYS A 371 23.00 29.91 -3.17
CA LYS A 371 22.41 31.25 -3.34
C LYS A 371 21.34 31.55 -2.28
N HIS A 372 21.33 30.81 -1.17
CA HIS A 372 20.33 30.95 -0.10
C HIS A 372 20.14 32.39 0.39
N ALA A 373 21.23 33.17 0.49
CA ALA A 373 21.19 34.58 0.89
C ALA A 373 20.50 35.46 -0.16
N LEU A 374 20.80 35.24 -1.44
CA LEU A 374 20.19 35.98 -2.54
C LEU A 374 18.69 35.66 -2.64
N HIS A 375 18.31 34.39 -2.57
CA HIS A 375 16.92 33.97 -2.59
C HIS A 375 16.11 34.57 -1.43
N ALA A 376 16.68 34.61 -0.22
CA ALA A 376 16.05 35.27 0.93
C ALA A 376 15.85 36.78 0.70
N CYS A 377 16.86 37.48 0.16
CA CYS A 377 16.76 38.90 -0.17
C CYS A 377 15.74 39.16 -1.28
N GLN A 378 15.68 38.32 -2.30
CA GLN A 378 14.67 38.40 -3.36
C GLN A 378 13.26 38.20 -2.81
N ALA A 379 13.06 37.19 -1.96
CA ALA A 379 11.78 36.97 -1.29
C ALA A 379 11.37 38.20 -0.46
N ALA A 380 12.27 38.76 0.35
CA ALA A 380 12.00 39.93 1.18
C ALA A 380 11.58 41.16 0.34
N VAL A 381 12.33 41.49 -0.71
CA VAL A 381 12.02 42.63 -1.59
C VAL A 381 10.71 42.41 -2.33
N ARG A 382 10.46 41.20 -2.85
CA ARG A 382 9.20 40.89 -3.53
C ARG A 382 8.01 40.89 -2.59
N GLN A 383 8.16 40.41 -1.36
CA GLN A 383 7.13 40.52 -0.33
C GLN A 383 6.83 41.99 -0.03
N LYS A 384 7.84 42.85 0.17
CA LYS A 384 7.65 44.29 0.37
C LYS A 384 6.85 44.93 -0.77
N ARG A 385 7.19 44.62 -2.03
CA ARG A 385 6.46 45.12 -3.22
C ARG A 385 5.02 44.58 -3.28
N ARG A 386 4.82 43.28 -3.04
CA ARG A 386 3.51 42.64 -3.08
C ARG A 386 2.61 43.12 -1.94
N LEU A 387 3.17 43.37 -0.77
CA LEU A 387 2.46 43.83 0.41
C LEU A 387 1.77 45.18 0.18
N VAL A 388 2.32 46.07 -0.65
CA VAL A 388 1.65 47.33 -1.03
C VAL A 388 0.28 47.05 -1.66
N GLN A 389 0.20 46.08 -2.55
CA GLN A 389 -1.04 45.71 -3.24
C GLN A 389 -2.00 44.96 -2.30
N VAL A 390 -1.47 44.03 -1.50
CA VAL A 390 -2.25 43.25 -0.53
C VAL A 390 -2.84 44.17 0.54
N ALA A 391 -2.07 45.14 1.03
CA ALA A 391 -2.52 46.13 1.99
C ALA A 391 -3.68 46.99 1.46
N GLN A 392 -3.65 47.40 0.18
CA GLN A 392 -4.76 48.13 -0.45
C GLN A 392 -6.05 47.31 -0.57
N ILE A 393 -5.94 45.99 -0.70
CA ILE A 393 -7.11 45.09 -0.74
C ILE A 393 -7.67 44.95 0.68
N ILE A 394 -6.81 44.62 1.65
CA ILE A 394 -7.20 44.46 3.05
C ILE A 394 -7.75 45.76 3.63
N GLU A 395 -7.20 46.92 3.27
CA GLU A 395 -7.74 48.21 3.70
C GLU A 395 -9.16 48.44 3.15
N ARG A 396 -9.42 48.11 1.88
CA ARG A 396 -10.76 48.27 1.28
C ARG A 396 -11.78 47.31 1.88
N GLU A 397 -11.38 46.08 2.19
CA GLU A 397 -12.31 45.04 2.63
C GLU A 397 -12.49 45.02 4.15
N ALA A 398 -11.43 45.25 4.92
CA ALA A 398 -11.41 45.14 6.38
C ALA A 398 -11.17 46.47 7.11
N ASN A 399 -10.95 47.57 6.39
CA ASN A 399 -10.66 48.90 6.95
C ASN A 399 -9.44 48.90 7.89
N VAL A 400 -8.43 48.09 7.56
CA VAL A 400 -7.18 47.99 8.32
C VAL A 400 -5.99 48.19 7.38
N LYS A 401 -5.09 49.11 7.78
CA LYS A 401 -3.80 49.29 7.11
C LYS A 401 -2.80 48.31 7.68
N ILE A 402 -2.22 47.47 6.83
CA ILE A 402 -1.16 46.55 7.21
C ILE A 402 0.17 46.95 6.58
N SER A 403 1.25 46.69 7.30
CA SER A 403 2.61 46.77 6.79
C SER A 403 3.47 45.82 7.61
N ALA A 404 4.62 45.39 7.08
CA ALA A 404 5.48 44.42 7.73
C ALA A 404 6.90 44.97 7.92
N ARG A 405 7.63 44.37 8.84
CA ARG A 405 9.08 44.50 9.01
C ARG A 405 9.71 43.15 8.75
N MET A 406 10.92 43.14 8.22
CA MET A 406 11.62 41.92 7.86
C MET A 406 13.07 41.94 8.37
N GLY A 407 13.53 40.79 8.84
CA GLY A 407 14.88 40.56 9.32
C GLY A 407 15.52 39.38 8.59
N VAL A 408 16.71 39.58 8.02
CA VAL A 408 17.41 38.56 7.22
C VAL A 408 18.83 38.36 7.71
N ASN A 409 19.21 37.14 8.10
CA ASN A 409 20.58 36.88 8.53
C ASN A 409 21.10 35.54 8.04
N SER A 410 22.38 35.51 7.64
CA SER A 410 23.04 34.35 7.06
C SER A 410 24.15 33.84 7.98
N GLY A 411 24.30 32.53 8.07
CA GLY A 411 25.43 31.92 8.76
C GLY A 411 25.16 30.47 9.15
N ILE A 412 26.03 29.94 10.00
CA ILE A 412 25.94 28.54 10.41
C ILE A 412 24.81 28.35 11.43
N VAL A 413 23.87 27.47 11.09
CA VAL A 413 22.77 27.01 11.94
C VAL A 413 22.87 25.51 12.18
N CYS A 414 22.24 25.02 13.24
CA CYS A 414 21.98 23.60 13.45
C CYS A 414 20.58 23.30 12.91
N ALA A 415 20.49 22.55 11.81
CA ALA A 415 19.23 22.16 11.18
C ALA A 415 18.92 20.70 11.50
N GLY A 416 17.70 20.38 11.92
CA GLY A 416 17.31 19.00 12.22
C GLY A 416 15.93 18.89 12.85
N ASN A 417 15.51 17.67 13.16
CA ASN A 417 14.27 17.44 13.88
C ASN A 417 14.44 17.78 15.37
N MET A 418 13.73 18.81 15.82
CA MET A 418 13.79 19.30 17.20
C MET A 418 12.41 19.21 17.85
N GLY A 419 12.40 18.90 19.15
CA GLY A 419 11.19 18.75 19.94
C GLY A 419 11.22 17.50 20.83
N SER A 420 10.05 17.01 21.19
CA SER A 420 9.88 15.76 21.95
C SER A 420 9.80 14.55 21.02
N LYS A 421 9.93 13.34 21.57
CA LYS A 421 9.78 12.08 20.81
C LYS A 421 8.45 11.98 20.07
N GLU A 422 7.39 12.60 20.59
CA GLU A 422 6.02 12.54 20.05
C GLU A 422 5.67 13.77 19.19
N ARG A 423 6.40 14.87 19.36
CA ARG A 423 6.20 16.12 18.64
C ARG A 423 7.55 16.72 18.29
N PHE A 424 7.98 16.47 17.07
CA PHE A 424 9.20 17.04 16.50
C PHE A 424 8.87 17.81 15.23
N GLN A 425 9.66 18.84 14.95
CA GLN A 425 9.59 19.65 13.75
C GLN A 425 11.00 19.81 13.19
N TYR A 426 11.15 19.67 11.87
CA TYR A 426 12.40 20.02 11.22
C TYR A 426 12.56 21.54 11.25
N THR A 427 13.59 22.04 11.95
CA THR A 427 13.75 23.47 12.20
C THR A 427 15.22 23.81 12.40
N VAL A 428 15.54 25.09 12.60
CA VAL A 428 16.89 25.58 12.83
C VAL A 428 17.06 26.21 14.21
N MET A 429 18.23 25.98 14.81
CA MET A 429 18.68 26.69 16.00
C MET A 429 20.05 27.29 15.78
N GLY A 430 20.30 28.42 16.44
CA GLY A 430 21.59 29.08 16.42
C GLY A 430 21.45 30.57 16.74
N ASP A 431 22.60 31.21 16.99
CA ASP A 431 22.64 32.65 17.24
C ASP A 431 22.14 33.45 16.03
N ILE A 432 22.35 32.95 14.81
CA ILE A 432 21.86 33.54 13.55
C ILE A 432 20.34 33.69 13.53
N VAL A 433 19.60 32.68 14.04
CA VAL A 433 18.13 32.71 14.11
C VAL A 433 17.66 33.84 15.03
N ASN A 434 18.27 33.95 16.21
CA ASN A 434 17.95 35.00 17.17
C ASN A 434 18.31 36.40 16.66
N GLN A 435 19.43 36.52 15.93
CA GLN A 435 19.83 37.79 15.30
C GLN A 435 18.83 38.22 14.21
N ALA A 436 18.40 37.31 13.34
CA ALA A 436 17.42 37.62 12.29
C ALA A 436 16.09 38.13 12.87
N SER A 437 15.58 37.47 13.93
CA SER A 437 14.36 37.94 14.63
C SER A 437 14.56 39.32 15.27
N ARG A 438 15.75 39.63 15.79
CA ARG A 438 16.04 40.97 16.31
C ARG A 438 16.15 42.03 15.23
N PHE A 439 16.67 41.69 14.06
CA PHE A 439 16.75 42.62 12.94
C PHE A 439 15.36 43.04 12.47
N GLU A 440 14.41 42.10 12.43
CA GLU A 440 13.00 42.40 12.19
C GLU A 440 12.52 43.49 13.18
N GLY A 441 12.61 43.23 14.49
CA GLY A 441 12.11 44.17 15.51
C GLY A 441 12.85 45.52 15.51
N ALA A 442 14.16 45.52 15.25
CA ALA A 442 15.00 46.72 15.22
C ALA A 442 14.60 47.68 14.09
N ASN A 443 13.96 47.22 13.01
CA ASN A 443 13.39 48.10 11.98
C ASN A 443 12.44 49.16 12.56
N LYS A 444 11.79 48.89 13.71
CA LYS A 444 10.91 49.86 14.38
C LYS A 444 11.63 51.14 14.76
N ILE A 445 12.88 51.04 15.20
CA ILE A 445 13.66 52.17 15.74
C ILE A 445 14.10 53.09 14.61
N PHE A 446 14.56 52.51 13.51
CA PHE A 446 15.04 53.27 12.36
C PHE A 446 13.92 53.67 11.40
N GLY A 447 12.72 53.09 11.53
CA GLY A 447 11.66 53.28 10.53
C GLY A 447 11.92 52.57 9.20
N SER A 448 12.89 51.65 9.15
CA SER A 448 13.20 50.83 7.99
C SER A 448 12.17 49.70 7.78
N SER A 449 12.30 48.98 6.66
CA SER A 449 11.40 47.85 6.34
C SER A 449 12.09 46.49 6.33
N ILE A 450 13.30 46.41 5.78
CA ILE A 450 14.03 45.14 5.66
C ILE A 450 15.45 45.37 6.18
N MET A 451 15.79 44.73 7.29
CA MET A 451 17.12 44.80 7.89
C MET A 451 17.85 43.47 7.66
N MET A 452 19.12 43.54 7.26
CA MET A 452 19.97 42.38 7.06
C MET A 452 21.30 42.50 7.78
N GLY A 453 21.83 41.35 8.22
CA GLY A 453 23.16 41.28 8.81
C GLY A 453 24.29 41.42 7.78
N GLU A 454 25.48 41.77 8.28
CA GLU A 454 26.69 41.92 7.46
C GLU A 454 27.03 40.67 6.64
N SER A 455 26.92 39.47 7.21
CA SER A 455 27.18 38.21 6.51
C SER A 455 26.29 38.04 5.28
N THR A 456 24.99 38.35 5.41
CA THR A 456 24.03 38.36 4.30
C THR A 456 24.44 39.39 3.27
N PHE A 457 24.71 40.64 3.69
CA PHE A 457 25.10 41.72 2.77
C PHE A 457 26.35 41.35 1.96
N LEU A 458 27.40 40.84 2.61
CA LEU A 458 28.64 40.44 1.93
C LEU A 458 28.39 39.36 0.86
N ALA A 459 27.45 38.44 1.11
CA ALA A 459 27.08 37.40 0.16
C ALA A 459 26.31 37.95 -1.07
N VAL A 460 25.51 39.03 -0.90
CA VAL A 460 24.60 39.54 -1.95
C VAL A 460 24.94 40.95 -2.46
N ARG A 461 26.02 41.59 -2.00
CA ARG A 461 26.35 43.00 -2.27
C ARG A 461 26.38 43.41 -3.76
N LYS A 462 26.58 42.44 -4.65
CA LYS A 462 26.62 42.67 -6.11
C LYS A 462 25.23 42.64 -6.76
N ASP A 463 24.24 42.09 -6.06
CA ASP A 463 22.91 41.78 -6.58
C ASP A 463 21.83 42.70 -5.99
N VAL A 464 22.17 43.46 -4.95
CA VAL A 464 21.22 44.31 -4.20
C VAL A 464 21.67 45.76 -4.09
N PHE A 465 20.69 46.64 -3.86
CA PHE A 465 20.89 47.97 -3.32
C PHE A 465 20.65 47.94 -1.82
N ALA A 466 21.63 48.40 -1.05
CA ALA A 466 21.57 48.44 0.39
C ALA A 466 22.40 49.60 0.93
N ARG A 467 22.01 50.10 2.11
CA ARG A 467 22.73 51.15 2.83
C ARG A 467 23.15 50.67 4.20
N LEU A 468 24.27 51.19 4.70
CA LEU A 468 24.73 50.90 6.06
C LEU A 468 23.76 51.55 7.05
N LEU A 469 23.06 50.74 7.86
CA LEU A 469 22.01 51.25 8.72
C LEU A 469 22.53 51.57 10.12
N ALA A 470 23.30 50.68 10.75
CA ALA A 470 23.85 50.92 12.09
C ALA A 470 24.93 49.89 12.48
N HIS A 471 25.72 50.25 13.50
CA HIS A 471 26.46 49.29 14.31
C HIS A 471 25.65 49.04 15.59
N LEU A 472 24.97 47.90 15.66
CA LEU A 472 24.05 47.58 16.76
C LEU A 472 24.76 46.83 17.88
N THR A 473 24.64 47.32 19.11
CA THR A 473 24.99 46.51 20.30
C THR A 473 23.73 46.13 21.06
N VAL A 474 23.69 44.87 21.50
CA VAL A 474 22.57 44.32 22.26
C VAL A 474 22.93 44.31 23.74
N LYS A 475 21.96 44.57 24.60
CA LYS A 475 22.08 44.39 26.05
C LYS A 475 22.58 42.98 26.38
N GLY A 476 23.83 42.89 26.87
CA GLY A 476 24.47 41.63 27.28
C GLY A 476 25.46 41.02 26.29
N LYS A 477 25.69 41.62 25.10
CA LYS A 477 26.80 41.27 24.20
C LYS A 477 27.76 42.46 24.04
N THR A 478 29.05 42.18 24.01
CA THR A 478 30.11 43.18 23.87
C THR A 478 30.41 43.55 22.41
N GLU A 479 30.12 42.67 21.46
CA GLU A 479 30.41 42.90 20.04
C GLU A 479 29.24 43.59 19.35
N ALA A 480 29.55 44.67 18.61
CA ALA A 480 28.59 45.35 17.75
C ALA A 480 28.39 44.54 16.47
N VAL A 481 27.14 44.38 16.05
CA VAL A 481 26.78 43.75 14.78
C VAL A 481 26.45 44.83 13.77
N VAL A 482 27.13 44.79 12.62
CA VAL A 482 26.85 45.70 11.51
C VAL A 482 25.58 45.24 10.79
N VAL A 483 24.64 46.16 10.60
CA VAL A 483 23.39 45.89 9.90
C VAL A 483 23.19 46.86 8.74
N TYR A 484 22.56 46.34 7.69
CA TYR A 484 22.24 47.06 6.47
C TYR A 484 20.73 47.08 6.27
N GLU A 485 20.22 48.13 5.65
CA GLU A 485 18.87 48.10 5.11
C GLU A 485 18.90 47.59 3.67
N LEU A 486 18.10 46.58 3.38
CA LEU A 486 17.88 46.11 2.00
C LEU A 486 16.83 46.99 1.33
N ILE A 487 17.25 47.76 0.33
CA ILE A 487 16.39 48.72 -0.37
C ILE A 487 15.65 48.04 -1.52
N ASP A 488 16.41 47.44 -2.44
CA ASP A 488 15.88 46.77 -3.62
C ASP A 488 16.89 45.78 -4.24
N LEU A 489 16.45 45.03 -5.24
CA LEU A 489 17.28 44.19 -6.10
C LEU A 489 17.83 45.01 -7.28
N ARG A 490 19.05 44.71 -7.73
CA ARG A 490 19.60 45.28 -8.96
C ARG A 490 18.96 44.69 -10.22
N GLU A 491 18.43 43.48 -10.10
CA GLU A 491 17.75 42.78 -11.20
C GLU A 491 16.40 43.44 -11.54
N GLY A 492 16.14 43.61 -12.84
CA GLY A 492 14.83 44.01 -13.35
C GLY A 492 14.52 45.51 -13.27
N LEU A 493 15.50 46.35 -12.93
CA LEU A 493 15.37 47.80 -12.93
C LEU A 493 15.91 48.42 -14.23
N SER A 494 15.30 49.53 -14.65
CA SER A 494 15.85 50.37 -15.71
C SER A 494 17.16 51.04 -15.28
N ILE A 495 17.92 51.54 -16.26
CA ILE A 495 19.18 52.28 -16.02
C ILE A 495 18.91 53.50 -15.12
N GLU A 496 17.81 54.21 -15.35
CA GLU A 496 17.42 55.40 -14.60
C GLU A 496 17.04 55.09 -13.14
N GLU A 497 16.29 54.00 -12.92
CA GLU A 497 15.92 53.55 -11.57
C GLU A 497 17.16 53.09 -10.79
N SER A 498 18.03 52.34 -11.45
CA SER A 498 19.29 51.89 -10.85
C SER A 498 20.17 53.07 -10.44
N ALA A 499 20.33 54.08 -11.31
CA ALA A 499 21.11 55.28 -11.01
C ALA A 499 20.52 56.08 -9.82
N LYS A 500 19.19 56.17 -9.73
CA LYS A 500 18.51 56.82 -8.59
C LYS A 500 18.76 56.08 -7.28
N LEU A 501 18.71 54.75 -7.27
CA LEU A 501 18.99 53.94 -6.09
C LEU A 501 20.47 53.98 -5.69
N GLU A 502 21.38 54.07 -6.67
CA GLU A 502 22.81 54.30 -6.41
C GLU A 502 23.05 55.66 -5.77
N GLU A 503 22.45 56.73 -6.30
CA GLU A 503 22.51 58.06 -5.70
C GLU A 503 21.91 58.06 -4.28
N PHE A 504 20.76 57.41 -4.08
CA PHE A 504 20.12 57.26 -2.78
C PHE A 504 21.06 56.58 -1.76
N CYS A 505 21.63 55.43 -2.10
CA CYS A 505 22.52 54.72 -1.17
C CYS A 505 23.81 55.53 -0.92
N ALA A 506 24.41 56.12 -1.96
CA ALA A 506 25.65 56.87 -1.84
C ALA A 506 25.51 58.14 -0.98
N LEU A 507 24.42 58.89 -1.13
CA LEU A 507 24.16 60.09 -0.32
C LEU A 507 24.00 59.73 1.16
N PHE A 508 23.26 58.65 1.46
CA PHE A 508 23.08 58.19 2.82
C PHE A 508 24.39 57.68 3.43
N ASP A 509 25.13 56.84 2.70
CA ASP A 509 26.38 56.26 3.19
C ASP A 509 27.46 57.34 3.43
N ALA A 510 27.48 58.42 2.63
CA ALA A 510 28.36 59.56 2.87
C ALA A 510 28.04 60.30 4.19
N ALA A 511 26.75 60.54 4.46
CA ALA A 511 26.32 61.14 5.73
C ALA A 511 26.60 60.19 6.92
N MET A 512 26.39 58.89 6.72
CA MET A 512 26.65 57.87 7.73
C MET A 512 28.15 57.72 8.04
N ALA A 513 29.03 57.84 7.04
CA ALA A 513 30.47 57.85 7.25
C ALA A 513 30.93 59.04 8.11
N LEU A 514 30.36 60.23 7.89
CA LEU A 514 30.61 61.41 8.72
C LEU A 514 30.09 61.23 10.14
N PHE A 515 28.91 60.60 10.30
CA PHE A 515 28.35 60.27 11.60
C PHE A 515 29.29 59.35 12.36
N ILE A 516 29.68 58.21 11.80
CA ILE A 516 30.59 57.23 12.43
C ILE A 516 31.94 57.87 12.77
N ALA A 517 32.45 58.77 11.93
CA ALA A 517 33.68 59.52 12.18
C ALA A 517 33.56 60.58 13.31
N GLY A 518 32.37 60.80 13.86
CA GLY A 518 32.11 61.77 14.93
C GLY A 518 32.00 63.22 14.44
N ASN A 519 31.98 63.47 13.13
CA ASN A 519 31.79 64.80 12.56
C ASN A 519 30.28 65.11 12.44
N LEU A 520 29.64 65.35 13.60
CA LEU A 520 28.19 65.42 13.71
C LEU A 520 27.56 66.62 13.01
N ASP A 521 28.21 67.78 12.95
CA ASP A 521 27.69 68.94 12.22
C ASP A 521 27.60 68.66 10.72
N SER A 522 28.64 68.05 10.15
CA SER A 522 28.67 67.68 8.73
C SER A 522 27.70 66.53 8.44
N ALA A 523 27.60 65.55 9.36
CA ALA A 523 26.63 64.46 9.26
C ALA A 523 25.20 64.98 9.29
N LYS A 524 24.88 65.89 10.21
CA LYS A 524 23.57 66.57 10.30
C LYS A 524 23.23 67.29 9.01
N ALA A 525 24.16 68.06 8.45
CA ALA A 525 23.95 68.73 7.16
C ALA A 525 23.68 67.71 6.03
N GLY A 526 24.44 66.60 6.00
CA GLY A 526 24.27 65.51 5.03
C GLY A 526 22.89 64.85 5.12
N PHE A 527 22.45 64.46 6.33
CA PHE A 527 21.13 63.85 6.52
C PHE A 527 19.98 64.85 6.26
N LEU A 528 20.20 66.16 6.48
CA LEU A 528 19.20 67.19 6.19
C LEU A 528 19.01 67.34 4.67
N ALA A 529 20.12 67.43 3.92
CA ALA A 529 20.09 67.42 2.45
C ALA A 529 19.48 66.13 1.89
N PHE A 530 19.74 64.99 2.54
CA PHE A 530 19.10 63.72 2.18
C PHE A 530 17.58 63.78 2.38
N LYS A 531 17.12 64.27 3.53
CA LYS A 531 15.70 64.37 3.87
C LYS A 531 14.95 65.39 3.00
N GLU A 532 15.62 66.45 2.53
CA GLU A 532 15.03 67.36 1.53
C GLU A 532 14.70 66.64 0.22
N LYS A 533 15.55 65.68 -0.22
CA LYS A 533 15.29 64.85 -1.39
C LYS A 533 14.32 63.70 -1.12
N PHE A 534 14.37 63.12 0.08
CA PHE A 534 13.59 61.95 0.50
C PHE A 534 12.88 62.21 1.85
N PRO A 535 11.76 62.94 1.85
CA PRO A 535 11.12 63.43 3.09
C PRO A 535 10.62 62.33 4.02
N ASP A 536 10.17 61.20 3.45
CA ASP A 536 9.55 60.09 4.17
C ASP A 536 10.56 59.05 4.70
N ASP A 537 11.87 59.31 4.56
CA ASP A 537 12.90 58.37 4.98
C ASP A 537 13.08 58.32 6.50
N GLY A 538 12.69 57.20 7.10
CA GLY A 538 12.81 56.96 8.54
C GLY A 538 14.25 57.04 9.06
N PRO A 539 15.22 56.31 8.45
CA PRO A 539 16.59 56.30 8.96
C PRO A 539 17.27 57.66 8.92
N ALA A 540 17.05 58.48 7.88
CA ALA A 540 17.58 59.84 7.85
C ALA A 540 16.99 60.72 8.95
N ALA A 541 15.69 60.59 9.25
CA ALA A 541 15.06 61.30 10.37
C ALA A 541 15.65 60.87 11.72
N PHE A 542 15.83 59.56 11.94
CA PHE A 542 16.44 59.02 13.15
C PHE A 542 17.85 59.60 13.39
N TYR A 543 18.70 59.60 12.36
CA TYR A 543 20.07 60.11 12.51
C TYR A 543 20.15 61.63 12.63
N LEU A 544 19.21 62.37 12.04
CA LEU A 544 19.11 63.82 12.27
C LEU A 544 18.85 64.13 13.74
N ASP A 545 17.83 63.49 14.31
CA ASP A 545 17.47 63.66 15.72
C ASP A 545 18.63 63.25 16.62
N ARG A 546 19.28 62.13 16.30
CA ARG A 546 20.44 61.63 17.05
C ARG A 546 21.65 62.55 16.96
N CYS A 547 21.92 63.16 15.81
CA CYS A 547 22.98 64.17 15.68
C CYS A 547 22.68 65.37 16.57
N MET A 548 21.45 65.87 16.57
CA MET A 548 21.04 67.02 17.39
C MET A 548 21.16 66.74 18.89
N GLU A 549 20.72 65.55 19.31
CA GLU A 549 20.83 65.09 20.70
C GLU A 549 22.30 65.04 21.16
N ILE A 550 23.17 64.35 20.41
CA ILE A 550 24.58 64.21 20.79
C ILE A 550 25.33 65.56 20.73
N ILE A 551 25.01 66.43 19.78
CA ILE A 551 25.58 67.80 19.75
C ILE A 551 25.17 68.57 21.01
N SER A 552 23.95 68.41 21.50
CA SER A 552 23.47 69.09 22.72
C SER A 552 24.07 68.52 24.01
N GLU A 553 24.32 67.22 24.07
CA GLU A 553 24.89 66.52 25.23
C GLU A 553 26.44 66.56 25.27
N GLY A 554 27.06 66.83 24.13
CA GLY A 554 28.50 66.77 23.92
C GLY A 554 28.95 65.38 23.42
N VAL A 555 29.86 65.37 22.42
CA VAL A 555 30.35 64.13 21.80
C VAL A 555 31.09 63.27 22.83
N PRO A 556 30.64 62.02 23.08
CA PRO A 556 31.33 61.14 24.02
C PRO A 556 32.77 60.83 23.59
N THR A 557 33.68 60.70 24.55
CA THR A 557 35.05 60.25 24.30
C THR A 557 35.02 58.81 23.78
N GLY A 558 35.59 58.58 22.59
CA GLY A 558 35.57 57.26 21.94
C GLY A 558 34.25 56.93 21.23
N PHE A 559 33.58 57.93 20.66
CA PHE A 559 32.37 57.73 19.85
C PHE A 559 32.62 56.74 18.69
N LEU A 560 31.86 55.65 18.67
CA LEU A 560 31.97 54.58 17.66
C LEU A 560 30.72 54.48 16.77
N GLY A 561 29.80 55.46 16.83
CA GLY A 561 28.54 55.42 16.07
C GLY A 561 27.60 54.27 16.46
N VAL A 562 27.86 53.61 17.59
CA VAL A 562 27.12 52.42 18.03
C VAL A 562 25.76 52.82 18.57
N VAL A 563 24.71 52.21 18.00
CA VAL A 563 23.34 52.35 18.50
C VAL A 563 23.06 51.20 19.46
N LYS A 564 22.70 51.55 20.71
CA LYS A 564 22.30 50.58 21.73
C LYS A 564 20.81 50.33 21.66
N LEU A 565 20.43 49.06 21.64
CA LEU A 565 19.03 48.65 21.75
C LEU A 565 18.68 48.47 23.24
N ASP A 566 17.79 49.31 23.77
CA ASP A 566 17.39 49.29 25.19
C ASP A 566 16.44 48.13 25.54
N SER A 567 15.82 47.50 24.54
CA SER A 567 14.96 46.32 24.68
C SER A 567 15.50 45.10 23.91
N LYS A 568 15.10 43.90 24.38
CA LYS A 568 15.50 42.59 23.86
C LYS A 568 15.08 42.32 22.42
#